data_AF-A0A7W7SJW9-F1
#
_entry.id   AF-A0A7W7SJW9-F1
#
_cell.length_a   1.000
_cell.length_b   1.000
_cell.length_c   1.000
_cell.angle_alpha   90.00
_cell.angle_beta   90.00
_cell.angle_gamma   90.00
#
_symmetry.space_group_name_H-M   'P 1'
#
loop_
_entity.id
_entity.type
_entity.pdbx_description
1 polymer ?
#
loop_
_entity_poly.entity_id
_entity_poly.type
_entity_poly.pdbx_seq_one_letter_code
_entity_poly.pdbx_strand_id
1 'polypeptide(L)'
;MADDSDWTIDRIAEGLRSPALRNRFLSELNRTPEGSLAAAFARWKAVAQDLEAAADQARTLLADGPSALLADESVDITDQVLTRAERLRTRAA
;
A
#
# COMPACT_ATOMS: atom_id res chain seq x y z
N MET A 1 -25.88 0.20 -21.40
CA MET A 1 -24.71 -0.58 -20.95
C MET A 1 -23.85 0.38 -20.17
N ALA A 2 -23.84 0.29 -18.85
CA ALA A 2 -22.88 1.04 -18.05
C ALA A 2 -21.52 0.37 -18.27
N ASP A 3 -20.52 1.15 -18.67
CA ASP A 3 -19.17 0.68 -18.89
C ASP A 3 -18.61 0.22 -17.54
N ASP A 4 -18.07 -1.00 -17.46
CA ASP A 4 -17.46 -1.55 -16.23
C ASP A 4 -16.24 -0.72 -15.76
N SER A 5 -15.83 0.29 -16.54
CA SER A 5 -14.75 1.22 -16.23
C SER A 5 -15.22 2.51 -15.55
N ASP A 6 -16.52 2.72 -15.34
CA ASP A 6 -17.02 3.91 -14.64
C ASP A 6 -16.82 3.77 -13.13
N TRP A 7 -16.10 4.74 -12.55
CA TRP A 7 -15.92 4.82 -11.11
C TRP A 7 -17.25 5.16 -10.45
N THR A 8 -17.88 4.15 -9.85
CA THR A 8 -19.07 4.28 -9.00
C THR A 8 -18.69 4.31 -7.51
N ILE A 9 -19.66 4.67 -6.65
CA ILE A 9 -19.47 4.59 -5.19
C ILE A 9 -19.08 3.17 -4.77
N ASP A 10 -19.73 2.16 -5.35
CA ASP A 10 -19.45 0.75 -5.04
C ASP A 10 -18.04 0.34 -5.49
N ARG A 11 -17.63 0.76 -6.69
CA ARG A 11 -16.29 0.50 -7.23
C ARG A 11 -15.19 1.15 -6.40
N ILE A 12 -15.38 2.40 -5.98
CA ILE A 12 -14.45 3.06 -5.04
C ILE A 12 -14.37 2.26 -3.74
N ALA A 13 -15.52 1.87 -3.18
CA ALA A 13 -15.55 1.13 -1.93
C ALA A 13 -14.82 -0.22 -2.04
N GLU A 14 -14.95 -0.93 -3.16
CA GLU A 14 -14.21 -2.15 -3.44
C GLU A 14 -12.68 -1.92 -3.50
N GLY A 15 -12.26 -0.87 -4.21
CA GLY A 15 -10.84 -0.51 -4.37
C GLY A 15 -10.12 -0.14 -3.06
N LEU A 16 -10.86 0.31 -2.04
CA LEU A 16 -10.26 0.69 -0.74
C LEU A 16 -9.76 -0.51 0.09
N ARG A 17 -10.21 -1.74 -0.18
CA ARG A 17 -9.74 -3.02 0.42
C ARG A 17 -9.64 -3.09 1.96
N SER A 18 -10.14 -2.09 2.67
CA SER A 18 -10.14 -1.97 4.14
C SER A 18 -11.54 -1.58 4.62
N PRO A 19 -12.16 -2.35 5.53
CA PRO A 19 -13.47 -2.01 6.10
C PRO A 19 -13.50 -0.63 6.78
N ALA A 20 -12.40 -0.24 7.42
CA ALA A 20 -12.29 1.06 8.06
C ALA A 20 -12.29 2.21 7.04
N LEU A 21 -11.56 2.05 5.93
CA LEU A 21 -11.54 3.05 4.85
C LEU A 21 -12.90 3.12 4.14
N ARG A 22 -13.55 1.99 3.86
CA ARG A 22 -14.91 1.95 3.29
C ARG A 22 -15.91 2.71 4.17
N ASN A 23 -15.91 2.45 5.47
CA ASN A 23 -16.80 3.13 6.41
C ASN A 23 -16.52 4.64 6.48
N ARG A 24 -15.24 5.04 6.47
CA ARG A 24 -14.86 6.45 6.43
C ARG A 24 -15.34 7.12 5.15
N PHE A 25 -15.11 6.50 4.00
CA PHE A 25 -15.57 6.97 2.69
C PHE A 25 -17.08 7.20 2.66
N LEU A 26 -17.86 6.18 3.04
CA LEU A 26 -19.33 6.25 3.05
C LEU A 26 -19.84 7.29 4.06
N SER A 27 -19.22 7.37 5.24
CA SER A 27 -19.58 8.39 6.24
C SER A 27 -19.25 9.81 5.76
N GLU A 28 -18.17 9.99 5.01
CA GLU A 28 -17.78 11.30 4.48
C GLU A 28 -18.72 11.72 3.36
N LEU A 29 -19.01 10.85 2.38
CA LEU A 29 -19.98 11.14 1.32
C LEU A 29 -21.35 11.53 1.88
N ASN A 30 -21.87 10.75 2.83
CA ASN A 30 -23.19 11.00 3.44
C ASN A 30 -23.28 12.33 4.22
N ARG A 31 -22.14 12.90 4.63
CA ARG A 31 -22.08 14.17 5.39
C ARG A 31 -21.57 15.34 4.55
N THR A 32 -21.18 15.10 3.31
CA THR A 32 -20.63 16.12 2.43
C THR A 32 -21.76 17.00 1.89
N PRO A 33 -21.66 18.34 1.97
CA PRO A 33 -22.61 19.23 1.32
C PRO A 33 -22.68 18.97 -0.19
N GLU A 34 -23.85 19.14 -0.80
CA GLU A 34 -24.10 18.84 -2.22
C GLU A 34 -23.02 19.42 -3.15
N GLY A 35 -22.70 20.71 -3.00
CA GLY A 35 -21.69 21.40 -3.82
C GLY A 35 -20.25 20.90 -3.66
N SER A 36 -19.98 20.04 -2.67
CA SER A 36 -18.66 19.44 -2.42
C SER A 36 -18.63 17.94 -2.69
N LEU A 37 -19.77 17.32 -3.03
CA LEU A 37 -19.87 15.86 -3.19
C LEU A 37 -18.98 15.34 -4.31
N ALA A 38 -18.96 16.02 -5.45
CA ALA A 38 -18.09 15.67 -6.59
C ALA A 38 -16.60 15.73 -6.22
N ALA A 39 -16.19 16.72 -5.42
CA ALA A 39 -14.82 16.86 -4.96
C ALA A 39 -14.44 15.76 -3.96
N ALA A 40 -15.32 15.45 -3.00
CA ALA A 40 -15.11 14.33 -2.08
C ALA A 40 -14.99 13.00 -2.85
N PHE A 41 -15.88 12.77 -3.81
CA PHE A 41 -15.84 11.59 -4.68
C PHE A 41 -14.52 11.47 -5.44
N ALA A 42 -14.06 12.56 -6.07
CA ALA A 42 -12.80 12.58 -6.81
C ALA A 42 -11.58 12.25 -5.94
N ARG A 43 -11.53 12.74 -4.69
CA ARG A 43 -10.46 12.40 -3.75
C ARG A 43 -10.43 10.92 -3.42
N TRP A 44 -11.59 10.34 -3.11
CA TRP A 44 -11.68 8.92 -2.77
C TRP A 44 -11.43 8.01 -3.98
N LYS A 45 -11.81 8.43 -5.19
CA LYS A 45 -11.41 7.79 -6.43
C LYS A 45 -9.88 7.72 -6.55
N ALA A 46 -9.17 8.83 -6.33
CA ALA A 46 -7.71 8.84 -6.40
C ALA A 46 -7.07 7.88 -5.39
N VAL A 47 -7.57 7.86 -4.14
CA VAL A 47 -7.09 6.92 -3.11
C VAL A 47 -7.30 5.47 -3.53
N ALA A 48 -8.48 5.14 -4.09
CA ALA A 48 -8.74 3.78 -4.57
C ALA A 48 -7.83 3.39 -5.74
N GLN A 49 -7.56 4.31 -6.68
CA GLN A 49 -6.63 4.10 -7.78
C GLN A 49 -5.20 3.84 -7.30
N ASP A 50 -4.72 4.62 -6.34
CA ASP A 50 -3.39 4.45 -5.75
C ASP A 50 -3.24 3.08 -5.06
N LEU A 51 -4.30 2.64 -4.36
CA LEU A 51 -4.32 1.33 -3.71
C LEU A 51 -4.36 0.18 -4.72
N GLU A 52 -5.11 0.30 -5.80
CA GLU A 52 -5.11 -0.68 -6.89
C GLU A 52 -3.72 -0.76 -7.55
N ALA A 53 -3.12 0.38 -7.89
CA ALA A 53 -1.78 0.44 -8.47
C ALA A 53 -0.71 -0.16 -7.55
N ALA A 54 -0.76 0.14 -6.24
CA ALA A 54 0.16 -0.43 -5.27
C ALA A 54 -0.02 -1.96 -5.13
N ALA A 55 -1.26 -2.46 -5.16
CA ALA A 55 -1.53 -3.88 -5.11
C ALA A 55 -1.01 -4.61 -6.37
N ASP A 56 -1.13 -4.00 -7.55
CA ASP A 56 -0.61 -4.55 -8.79
C ASP A 56 0.93 -4.54 -8.80
N GLN A 57 1.56 -3.46 -8.34
CA GLN A 57 3.01 -3.41 -8.15
C GLN A 57 3.50 -4.50 -7.19
N ALA A 58 2.85 -4.68 -6.04
CA ALA A 58 3.19 -5.73 -5.09
C ALA A 58 3.04 -7.13 -5.72
N ARG A 59 2.00 -7.33 -6.55
CA ARG A 59 1.77 -8.61 -7.23
C ARG A 59 2.84 -8.88 -8.29
N THR A 60 3.30 -7.88 -9.02
CA THR A 60 4.44 -7.97 -9.95
C THR A 60 5.72 -8.32 -9.20
N LEU A 61 6.04 -7.61 -8.11
CA LEU A 61 7.23 -7.88 -7.29
C LEU A 61 7.23 -9.31 -6.70
N LEU A 62 6.07 -9.81 -6.28
CA LEU A 62 5.94 -11.19 -5.79
C LEU A 62 6.05 -12.23 -6.91
N ALA A 63 5.60 -11.90 -8.13
CA ALA A 63 5.72 -12.77 -9.30
C ALA A 63 7.18 -12.89 -9.78
N ASP A 64 7.97 -11.81 -9.65
CA ASP A 64 9.41 -11.79 -9.96
C ASP A 64 10.25 -12.55 -8.90
N GLY A 65 9.62 -12.99 -7.81
CA GLY A 65 10.21 -13.80 -6.76
C GLY A 65 11.08 -13.00 -5.76
N PRO A 66 11.26 -13.50 -4.52
CA PRO A 66 12.04 -12.83 -3.47
C PRO A 66 13.51 -12.55 -3.83
N SER A 67 14.02 -13.15 -4.91
CA SER A 67 15.36 -12.90 -5.44
C SER A 67 15.54 -11.52 -6.07
N ALA A 68 14.50 -10.92 -6.66
CA ALA A 68 14.64 -9.62 -7.31
C ALA A 68 14.90 -8.47 -6.32
N LEU A 69 14.49 -8.61 -5.05
CA LEU A 69 14.75 -7.65 -3.97
C LEU A 69 16.18 -7.76 -3.38
N LEU A 70 16.92 -8.83 -3.70
CA LEU A 70 18.28 -9.09 -3.22
C LEU A 70 19.33 -8.98 -4.35
N ALA A 71 18.88 -8.77 -5.60
CA ALA A 71 19.72 -8.97 -6.78
C ALA A 71 20.62 -7.78 -7.18
N ASP A 72 20.54 -6.63 -6.51
CA ASP A 72 21.40 -5.48 -6.86
C ASP A 72 22.33 -5.09 -5.70
N GLU A 73 23.23 -6.01 -5.32
CA GLU A 73 24.33 -5.74 -4.36
C GLU A 73 23.99 -5.89 -2.86
N SER A 74 23.23 -6.90 -2.45
CA SER A 74 23.22 -7.25 -1.02
C SER A 74 24.52 -7.98 -0.64
N VAL A 75 25.48 -7.26 -0.08
CA VAL A 75 26.67 -7.87 0.54
C VAL A 75 26.25 -8.55 1.84
N ASP A 76 26.39 -9.87 1.92
CA ASP A 76 26.16 -10.61 3.17
C ASP A 76 27.24 -10.24 4.20
N ILE A 77 26.84 -9.52 5.25
CA ILE A 77 27.71 -9.07 6.34
C ILE A 77 27.40 -9.78 7.67
N THR A 78 26.67 -10.91 7.63
CA THR A 78 26.23 -11.63 8.84
C THR A 78 27.41 -11.99 9.75
N ASP A 79 28.50 -12.51 9.19
CA ASP A 79 29.73 -12.84 9.93
C ASP A 79 30.42 -11.62 10.55
N GLN A 80 30.35 -10.46 9.88
CA GLN A 80 30.96 -9.23 10.39
C GLN A 80 30.18 -8.69 11.61
N VAL A 81 28.86 -8.80 11.59
CA VAL A 81 28.00 -8.40 12.71
C VAL A 81 28.21 -9.30 13.91
N LEU A 82 28.28 -10.63 13.71
CA LEU A 82 28.55 -11.59 14.78
C LEU A 82 29.94 -11.35 15.41
N THR A 83 30.97 -11.18 14.58
CA THR A 83 32.34 -10.87 15.04
C THR A 83 32.40 -9.56 15.82
N ARG A 84 31.66 -8.53 15.40
CA ARG A 84 31.60 -7.23 16.10
C ARG A 84 30.87 -7.34 17.44
N ALA A 85 29.78 -8.11 17.48
CA ALA A 85 29.03 -8.35 18.72
C ALA A 85 29.87 -9.10 19.77
N GLU A 86 30.65 -10.09 19.33
CA GLU A 86 31.57 -10.82 20.19
C GLU A 86 32.62 -9.90 20.82
N ARG A 87 33.27 -9.05 20.00
CA ARG A 87 34.27 -8.07 20.47
C ARG A 87 33.72 -7.06 21.47
N LEU A 88 32.47 -6.64 21.33
CA LEU A 88 31.81 -5.74 22.29
C LEU A 88 31.56 -6.45 23.63
N ARG A 89 31.21 -7.74 23.61
CA ARG A 89 31.02 -8.54 24.83
C ARG A 89 32.32 -8.76 25.58
N THR A 90 33.43 -9.04 24.87
CA THR A 90 34.73 -9.25 25.51
C THR A 90 35.34 -7.97 26.09
N ARG A 91 34.94 -6.79 25.61
CA ARG A 91 35.43 -5.48 26.08
C ARG A 91 34.61 -4.92 27.25
N ALA A 92 33.45 -5.50 27.53
CA ALA A 92 32.58 -5.12 28.64
C ALA A 92 32.76 -6.01 29.89
N ALA A 93 33.75 -6.93 29.86
CA ALA A 93 34.21 -7.74 30.98
C ALA A 93 35.62 -7.28 31.41
#